data_AF-A0A380P802-F1
#
_entry.id   AF-A0A380P802-F1
#
_cell.length_a   1.000
_cell.length_b   1.000
_cell.length_c   1.000
_cell.angle_alpha   90.00
_cell.angle_beta   90.00
_cell.angle_gamma   90.00
#
_symmetry.space_group_name_H-M   'P 1'
#
loop_
_entity.id
_entity.type
_entity.pdbx_description
1 polymer ?
#
loop_
_entity_poly.entity_id
_entity_poly.type
_entity_poly.pdbx_seq_one_letter_code
_entity_poly.pdbx_strand_id
1 'polypeptide(L)'
;MFIDTPGIHKPQNGLGDFMMKTANSALHEADMIWFVVNADEPRGGGDDYIINRLKDVETPVYLVINKVDLVQPQEVLPMIADYQAQMDFAEISQFQHGPVTMCKH
;
A
#
# COMPACT_ATOMS: atom_id res chain seq x y z
N MET A 1 -3.68 16.00 10.40
CA MET A 1 -4.74 15.04 10.75
C MET A 1 -4.50 13.81 9.90
N PHE A 2 -4.18 12.65 10.48
CA PHE A 2 -4.02 11.42 9.71
C PHE A 2 -5.40 10.80 9.50
N ILE A 3 -5.82 10.65 8.23
CA ILE A 3 -7.07 9.97 7.87
C ILE A 3 -6.67 8.54 7.49
N ASP A 4 -6.87 7.60 8.41
CA ASP A 4 -6.79 6.17 8.09
C ASP A 4 -8.03 5.83 7.26
N THR A 5 -7.84 5.61 5.95
CA THR A 5 -8.95 5.27 5.06
C THR A 5 -9.38 3.83 5.32
N PRO A 6 -10.68 3.53 5.53
CA PRO A 6 -11.16 2.16 5.53
C PRO A 6 -10.72 1.46 4.24
N GLY A 7 -10.12 0.28 4.35
CA GLY A 7 -9.41 -0.40 3.26
C GLY A 7 -10.15 -0.38 1.92
N ILE A 8 -9.44 0.03 0.86
CA ILE A 8 -9.96 0.08 -0.51
C ILE A 8 -10.08 -1.35 -1.03
N HIS A 9 -11.27 -1.94 -0.86
CA HIS A 9 -11.62 -3.23 -1.43
C HIS A 9 -12.83 -3.12 -2.33
N LYS A 10 -13.06 -4.13 -3.18
CA LYS A 10 -14.27 -4.19 -4.00
C LYS A 10 -15.50 -4.33 -3.09
N PRO A 11 -16.44 -3.39 -3.12
CA PRO A 11 -17.61 -3.44 -2.24
C PRO A 11 -18.51 -4.62 -2.62
N GLN A 12 -18.99 -5.35 -1.61
CA GLN A 12 -19.90 -6.49 -1.78
C GLN A 12 -21.32 -6.19 -1.23
N ASN A 13 -21.54 -5.01 -0.68
CA ASN A 13 -22.80 -4.55 -0.09
C ASN A 13 -22.86 -3.01 0.01
N GLY A 14 -24.02 -2.44 0.34
CA GLY A 14 -24.22 -0.98 0.40
C GLY A 14 -23.40 -0.24 1.47
N LEU A 15 -22.92 -0.94 2.50
CA LEU A 15 -21.94 -0.39 3.45
C LEU A 15 -20.57 -0.23 2.78
N GLY A 16 -20.16 -1.24 2.00
CA GLY A 16 -18.96 -1.17 1.17
C GLY A 16 -18.98 0.00 0.20
N ASP A 17 -20.12 0.30 -0.43
CA ASP A 17 -20.27 1.45 -1.33
C ASP A 17 -20.07 2.79 -0.60
N PHE A 18 -20.63 2.93 0.61
CA PHE A 18 -20.44 4.11 1.45
C PHE A 18 -18.99 4.28 1.91
N MET A 19 -18.35 3.18 2.35
CA MET A 19 -16.94 3.17 2.73
C MET A 19 -16.04 3.53 1.54
N MET A 20 -16.35 3.02 0.34
CA MET A 20 -15.62 3.33 -0.89
C MET A 20 -15.77 4.80 -1.28
N LYS A 21 -16.98 5.38 -1.16
CA LYS A 21 -17.19 6.82 -1.38
C LYS A 21 -16.36 7.67 -0.44
N THR A 22 -16.35 7.30 0.84
CA THR A 22 -15.58 8.01 1.89
C THR A 22 -14.09 7.91 1.63
N ALA A 23 -13.58 6.72 1.27
CA ALA A 23 -12.18 6.53 0.92
C ALA A 23 -11.78 7.34 -0.33
N ASN A 24 -12.61 7.37 -1.37
CA ASN A 24 -12.33 8.15 -2.58
C ASN A 24 -12.28 9.67 -2.29
N SER A 25 -13.21 10.19 -1.48
CA SER A 25 -13.17 11.60 -1.07
C SER A 25 -11.92 11.91 -0.24
N ALA A 26 -11.54 11.03 0.68
CA ALA A 26 -10.34 11.18 1.48
C ALA A 26 -9.05 11.18 0.63
N LEU A 27 -8.99 10.37 -0.44
CA LEU A 27 -7.85 10.38 -1.38
C LEU A 27 -7.66 11.73 -2.07
N HIS A 28 -8.74 12.45 -2.38
CA HIS A 28 -8.68 13.76 -3.06
C HIS A 28 -8.34 14.90 -2.10
N GLU A 29 -8.57 14.74 -0.80
CA GLU A 29 -8.23 15.72 0.23
C GLU A 29 -6.86 15.45 0.89
N ALA A 30 -6.25 14.30 0.60
CA ALA A 30 -4.96 13.92 1.17
C ALA A 30 -3.81 14.72 0.53
N ASP A 31 -2.90 15.21 1.38
CA ASP A 31 -1.63 15.83 0.93
C ASP A 31 -0.64 14.77 0.39
N MET A 32 -0.76 13.52 0.85
CA MET A 32 0.06 12.37 0.43
C MET A 32 -0.69 11.05 0.65
N ILE A 33 -0.38 10.05 -0.17
CA ILE A 33 -0.97 8.70 -0.07
C ILE A 33 0.12 7.68 0.18
N TRP A 34 -0.06 6.82 1.19
CA TRP A 34 0.82 5.67 1.42
C TRP A 34 0.13 4.39 0.94
N PHE A 35 0.66 3.81 -0.13
CA PHE A 35 0.23 2.52 -0.63
C PHE A 35 1.12 1.43 -0.03
N VAL A 36 0.57 0.69 0.95
CA VAL A 36 1.31 -0.31 1.72
C VAL A 36 1.03 -1.70 1.16
N VAL A 37 2.09 -2.44 0.84
CA VAL A 37 2.03 -3.84 0.35
C VAL A 37 2.93 -4.72 1.21
N ASN A 38 2.64 -6.01 1.32
CA ASN A 38 3.49 -6.92 2.09
C ASN A 38 4.46 -7.68 1.18
N ALA A 39 5.71 -7.83 1.60
CA ALA A 39 6.75 -8.50 0.83
C ALA A 39 6.55 -10.03 0.72
N ASP A 40 5.82 -10.63 1.66
CA ASP A 40 5.53 -12.07 1.70
C ASP A 40 4.43 -12.50 0.72
N GLU A 41 3.85 -11.56 -0.04
CA GLU A 41 2.76 -11.79 -0.97
C GLU A 41 3.12 -11.21 -2.36
N PRO A 42 2.98 -11.97 -3.45
CA PRO A 42 3.13 -11.41 -4.80
C PRO A 42 1.98 -10.44 -5.10
N ARG A 43 2.23 -9.46 -5.97
CA ARG A 43 1.19 -8.51 -6.43
C ARG A 43 -0.04 -9.26 -6.94
N GLY A 44 -1.18 -8.98 -6.33
CA GLY A 44 -2.46 -9.62 -6.63
C GLY A 44 -3.48 -8.67 -7.27
N GLY A 45 -4.65 -9.22 -7.61
CA GLY A 45 -5.73 -8.41 -8.21
C GLY A 45 -6.29 -7.32 -7.30
N GLY A 46 -6.09 -7.43 -5.98
CA GLY A 46 -6.41 -6.37 -5.01
C GLY A 46 -5.50 -5.16 -5.18
N ASP A 47 -4.20 -5.39 -5.33
CA ASP A 47 -3.21 -4.34 -5.57
C ASP A 47 -3.49 -3.64 -6.90
N ASP A 48 -3.77 -4.41 -7.95
CA ASP A 48 -4.11 -3.88 -9.28
C ASP A 48 -5.35 -2.99 -9.24
N TYR A 49 -6.35 -3.37 -8.44
CA TYR A 49 -7.56 -2.59 -8.26
C TYR A 49 -7.29 -1.25 -7.56
N ILE A 50 -6.36 -1.22 -6.60
CA ILE A 50 -5.95 -0.01 -5.90
C ILE A 50 -5.09 0.87 -6.82
N ILE A 51 -4.07 0.29 -7.45
CA ILE A 51 -3.19 0.98 -8.41
C ILE A 51 -3.99 1.68 -9.50
N ASN A 52 -4.99 1.02 -10.09
CA ASN A 52 -5.82 1.63 -11.13
C ASN A 52 -6.59 2.86 -10.65
N ARG A 53 -6.91 2.98 -9.36
CA ARG A 53 -7.50 4.22 -8.80
C ARG A 53 -6.46 5.28 -8.50
N LEU A 54 -5.30 4.84 -8.00
CA LEU A 54 -4.20 5.74 -7.68
C LEU A 54 -3.59 6.37 -8.94
N LYS A 55 -3.84 5.82 -10.13
CA LYS A 55 -3.49 6.47 -11.41
C LYS A 55 -4.30 7.74 -11.71
N ASP A 56 -5.50 7.86 -11.14
CA ASP A 56 -6.42 8.96 -11.42
C ASP A 56 -6.33 10.09 -10.37
N VAL A 57 -5.46 9.95 -9.36
CA VAL A 57 -5.27 10.99 -8.32
C VAL A 57 -4.03 11.83 -8.60
N GLU A 58 -4.11 13.13 -8.34
CA GLU A 58 -2.96 14.05 -8.47
C GLU A 58 -2.04 14.02 -7.24
N THR A 59 -2.53 13.49 -6.12
CA THR A 59 -1.80 13.40 -4.85
C THR A 59 -0.60 12.45 -4.97
N PRO A 60 0.60 12.81 -4.47
CA PRO A 60 1.77 11.95 -4.53
C PRO A 60 1.56 10.64 -3.76
N VAL A 61 1.87 9.53 -4.42
CA VAL A 61 1.74 8.18 -3.89
C VAL A 61 3.11 7.62 -3.52
N TYR A 62 3.24 7.15 -2.28
CA TYR A 62 4.44 6.54 -1.72
C TYR A 62 4.20 5.03 -1.58
N LEU A 63 5.07 4.21 -2.19
CA LEU A 63 5.01 2.76 -2.00
C LEU A 63 5.75 2.38 -0.72
N VAL A 64 5.08 1.65 0.15
CA VAL A 64 5.67 1.12 1.38
C VAL A 64 5.62 -0.40 1.33
N ILE A 65 6.79 -1.03 1.28
CA ILE A 65 6.90 -2.48 1.29
C ILE A 65 7.13 -2.93 2.74
N ASN A 66 6.11 -3.55 3.31
CA ASN A 66 6.09 -4.05 4.68
C ASN A 66 6.53 -5.52 4.75
N LYS A 67 6.87 -6.00 5.96
CA LYS A 67 7.26 -7.39 6.24
C LYS A 67 8.44 -7.92 5.42
N VAL A 68 9.38 -7.06 5.03
CA VAL A 68 10.57 -7.49 4.24
C VAL A 68 11.48 -8.45 5.03
N ASP A 69 11.29 -8.58 6.35
CA ASP A 69 11.93 -9.57 7.21
C ASP A 69 11.47 -11.02 6.96
N LEU A 70 10.33 -11.22 6.29
CA LEU A 70 9.78 -12.55 5.98
C LEU A 70 10.28 -13.13 4.65
N VAL A 71 11.02 -12.37 3.86
CA VAL A 71 11.52 -12.78 2.54
C VAL A 71 13.03 -12.61 2.42
N GLN A 72 13.65 -13.27 1.45
CA GLN A 72 15.07 -13.04 1.21
C GLN A 72 15.28 -11.67 0.54
N PRO A 73 16.38 -10.96 0.85
CA PRO A 73 16.67 -9.64 0.25
C PRO A 73 16.64 -9.62 -1.30
N GLN A 74 17.01 -10.74 -1.92
CA GLN A 74 16.99 -10.90 -3.39
C GLN A 74 15.58 -10.92 -4.00
N GLU A 75 14.55 -11.21 -3.21
CA GLU A 75 13.14 -11.27 -3.65
C GLU A 75 12.48 -9.89 -3.67
N VAL A 76 13.03 -8.91 -2.93
CA VAL A 76 12.45 -7.56 -2.79
C VAL A 76 12.66 -6.71 -4.04
N LEU A 77 13.84 -6.79 -4.67
CA LEU A 77 14.15 -5.98 -5.87
C LEU A 77 13.23 -6.29 -7.06
N PRO A 78 12.95 -7.56 -7.41
CA PRO A 78 11.96 -7.90 -8.43
C PRO A 78 10.56 -7.37 -8.12
N MET A 79 10.15 -7.42 -6.84
CA MET A 79 8.86 -6.90 -6.41
C MET A 79 8.78 -5.38 -6.62
N ILE A 80 9.80 -4.63 -6.20
CA ILE A 80 9.88 -3.18 -6.44
C ILE A 80 9.74 -2.87 -7.93
N ALA A 81 10.47 -3.59 -8.78
CA ALA A 81 10.43 -3.40 -10.22
C ALA A 81 9.03 -3.70 -10.81
N ASP A 82 8.34 -4.73 -10.31
CA ASP A 82 6.97 -5.08 -10.75
C ASP A 82 5.97 -3.95 -10.43
N TYR A 83 6.04 -3.36 -9.23
CA TYR A 83 5.19 -2.21 -8.87
C TYR A 83 5.56 -0.95 -9.66
N GLN A 84 6.85 -0.64 -9.79
CA GLN A 84 7.33 0.53 -10.57
C GLN A 84 6.89 0.48 -12.03
N ALA A 85 6.71 -0.72 -12.60
CA ALA A 85 6.21 -0.86 -13.96
C ALA A 85 4.72 -0.48 -14.11
N GLN A 86 3.97 -0.37 -13.00
CA GLN A 86 2.54 -0.08 -13.05
C GLN A 86 2.22 1.41 -13.00
N MET A 87 2.97 2.21 -12.23
CA MET A 87 2.81 3.65 -12.11
C MET A 87 4.04 4.30 -11.46
N ASP A 88 4.16 5.62 -11.60
CA ASP A 88 5.19 6.40 -10.92
C ASP A 88 4.85 6.60 -9.44
N PHE A 89 5.77 6.22 -8.57
CA PHE A 89 5.70 6.49 -7.14
C PHE A 89 6.63 7.66 -6.79
N ALA A 90 6.18 8.53 -5.89
CA ALA A 90 6.98 9.65 -5.38
C ALA A 90 8.22 9.17 -4.61
N GLU A 91 8.06 8.08 -3.85
CA GLU A 91 9.14 7.40 -3.14
C GLU A 91 8.76 5.93 -2.92
N ILE A 92 9.78 5.07 -2.78
CA ILE A 92 9.62 3.67 -2.42
C ILE A 92 10.44 3.39 -1.17
N SER A 93 9.78 2.95 -0.11
CA SER A 93 10.40 2.65 1.18
C SER A 93 10.15 1.21 1.60
N GLN A 94 11.13 0.62 2.28
CA GLN A 94 11.01 -0.72 2.87
C GLN A 94 10.91 -0.57 4.38
N PHE A 95 9.86 -1.13 4.97
CA PHE A 95 9.69 -1.13 6.41
C PHE A 95 10.14 -2.47 6.99
N GLN A 96 11.20 -2.42 7.80
CA GLN A 96 11.66 -3.54 8.63
C GLN A 96 11.12 -3.34 10.04
N HIS A 97 10.39 -4.33 10.57
CA HIS A 97 10.22 -4.39 12.02
C HIS A 97 11.60 -4.68 12.62
N GLY A 98 12.16 -3.72 13.36
CA GLY A 98 13.38 -3.94 14.13
C GLY A 98 13.20 -5.16 15.05
N PRO A 99 14.27 -5.87 15.42
CA PRO A 99 14.13 -7.05 16.27
C PRO A 99 13.39 -6.67 17.55
N VAL A 100 12.25 -7.31 17.82
CA VAL A 100 11.74 -7.43 19.18
C VAL A 100 12.78 -8.26 19.92
N THR A 101 13.78 -7.58 20.47
CA THR A 101 14.75 -8.19 21.35
C THR A 101 13.99 -8.54 22.62
N MET A 102 13.41 -9.74 22.64
CA MET A 102 13.05 -10.42 23.87
C MET A 102 14.36 -10.65 24.63
N CYS A 103 14.72 -9.69 25.48
CA CYS A 103 15.70 -9.93 26.54
C CYS A 103 15.16 -11.06 27.42
N LYS A 104 15.54 -12.30 27.10
CA LYS A 104 15.60 -13.36 28.09
C LYS A 104 16.79 -13.05 28.99
N HIS A 105 16.54 -12.57 30.20
CA HIS A 105 17.30 -12.88 31.41
C HIS A 105 16.28 -13.06 32.54
#